data_AF-A0A6N9DJ21-F1
#
_entry.id   AF-A0A6N9DJ21-F1
#
_cell.length_a   1.000
_cell.length_b   1.000
_cell.length_c   1.000
_cell.angle_alpha   90.00
_cell.angle_beta   90.00
_cell.angle_gamma   90.00
#
_symmetry.space_group_name_H-M   'P 1'
#
loop_
_entity.id
_entity.type
_entity.pdbx_description
1 polymer ?
#
loop_
_entity_poly.entity_id
_entity_poly.type
_entity_poly.pdbx_seq_one_letter_code
_entity_poly.pdbx_strand_id
1 'polypeptide(L)'
;MNPRDFLREPEYPIALLTTYSFDPYFFERLVLPDLWAGGSNSVLVLVDERELRRALSSHLGKLRHLGRRYLLQPVKWRGAFHPKIFLRLGDEGGLAWVGSNNLTRGGWGGNSELCLVN
;
A
#
# COMPACT_ATOMS: atom_id res chain seq x y z
N MET A 1 -3.06 16.50 -3.67
CA MET A 1 -3.72 15.45 -4.47
C MET A 1 -4.42 14.49 -3.52
N ASN A 2 -5.62 13.99 -3.85
CA ASN A 2 -6.27 12.95 -3.05
C ASN A 2 -5.52 11.62 -3.24
N PRO A 3 -5.22 10.83 -2.18
CA PRO A 3 -4.56 9.53 -2.32
C PRO A 3 -5.26 8.59 -3.30
N ARG A 4 -6.59 8.62 -3.39
CA ARG A 4 -7.35 7.76 -4.32
C ARG A 4 -7.14 8.14 -5.77
N ASP A 5 -7.01 9.44 -6.06
CA ASP A 5 -6.73 9.92 -7.41
C ASP A 5 -5.32 9.50 -7.84
N PHE A 6 -4.33 9.65 -6.94
CA PHE A 6 -2.96 9.16 -7.15
C PHE A 6 -2.93 7.66 -7.51
N LEU A 7 -3.72 6.82 -6.83
CA LEU A 7 -3.76 5.38 -7.11
C LEU A 7 -4.43 5.04 -8.44
N ARG A 8 -5.28 5.92 -8.95
CA ARG A 8 -6.07 5.71 -10.16
C ARG A 8 -5.45 6.31 -11.42
N GLU A 9 -4.36 7.05 -11.30
CA GLU A 9 -3.64 7.56 -12.47
C GLU A 9 -3.27 6.38 -13.40
N PRO A 10 -3.63 6.40 -14.69
CA PRO A 10 -3.35 5.31 -15.62
C PRO A 10 -1.84 5.18 -15.93
N GLU A 11 -1.46 4.22 -16.79
CA GLU A 11 -0.11 4.05 -17.35
C GLU A 11 0.97 3.48 -16.41
N TYR A 12 0.63 3.20 -15.14
CA TYR A 12 1.57 2.61 -14.18
C TYR A 12 1.18 1.18 -13.76
N PRO A 13 1.55 0.13 -14.53
CA PRO A 13 1.15 -1.26 -14.25
C PRO A 13 1.75 -1.86 -12.97
N ILE A 14 2.86 -1.31 -12.47
CA ILE A 14 3.56 -1.82 -11.28
C ILE A 14 3.33 -0.86 -10.11
N ALA A 15 3.03 -1.40 -8.94
CA ALA A 15 2.95 -0.64 -7.69
C ALA A 15 3.77 -1.30 -6.57
N LEU A 16 4.72 -0.55 -6.00
CA LEU A 16 5.47 -0.91 -4.81
C LEU A 16 5.06 0.02 -3.66
N LEU A 17 4.48 -0.56 -2.62
CA LEU A 17 4.00 0.20 -1.47
C LEU A 17 4.78 -0.21 -0.23
N THR A 18 5.19 0.77 0.57
CA THR A 18 5.81 0.55 1.87
C THR A 18 4.92 1.14 2.95
N THR A 19 4.85 0.47 4.10
CA THR A 19 4.10 0.96 5.26
C THR A 19 4.68 0.35 6.54
N TYR A 20 4.48 1.04 7.67
CA TYR A 20 4.81 0.46 8.96
C TYR A 20 3.70 -0.49 9.42
N SER A 21 2.50 0.05 9.63
CA SER A 21 1.32 -0.72 10.00
C SER A 21 0.44 -1.00 8.78
N PHE A 22 -0.31 -2.10 8.81
CA PHE A 22 -1.09 -2.57 7.68
C PHE A 22 -2.45 -3.12 8.14
N ASP A 23 -3.52 -2.69 7.48
CA ASP A 23 -4.86 -3.26 7.63
C ASP A 23 -5.21 -4.04 6.34
N PRO A 24 -5.14 -5.39 6.37
CA PRO A 24 -5.37 -6.21 5.18
C PRO A 24 -6.77 -6.06 4.58
N TYR A 25 -7.79 -5.89 5.42
CA TYR A 25 -9.17 -5.79 4.95
C TYR A 25 -9.44 -4.44 4.31
N PHE A 26 -8.95 -3.36 4.92
CA PHE A 26 -8.97 -2.03 4.33
C PHE A 26 -8.23 -2.00 2.98
N PHE A 27 -7.04 -2.61 2.92
CA PHE A 27 -6.25 -2.65 1.70
C PHE A 27 -7.00 -3.34 0.55
N GLU A 28 -7.52 -4.57 0.76
CA GLU A 28 -8.25 -5.30 -0.28
C GLU A 28 -9.55 -4.61 -0.72
N ARG A 29 -10.20 -3.80 0.14
CA ARG A 29 -11.49 -3.18 -0.17
C ARG A 29 -11.42 -1.77 -0.72
N LEU A 30 -10.34 -1.03 -0.47
CA LEU A 30 -10.23 0.37 -0.90
C LEU A 30 -9.00 0.62 -1.77
N VAL A 31 -7.80 0.31 -1.26
CA VAL A 31 -6.54 0.65 -1.92
C VAL A 31 -6.32 -0.21 -3.16
N LEU A 32 -6.48 -1.53 -3.03
CA LEU A 32 -6.24 -2.47 -4.13
C LEU A 32 -7.20 -2.26 -5.31
N PRO A 33 -8.52 -2.05 -5.11
CA PRO A 33 -9.42 -1.69 -6.21
C PRO A 33 -9.05 -0.39 -6.92
N ASP A 34 -8.57 0.62 -6.19
CA ASP A 34 -8.17 1.89 -6.80
C ASP A 34 -6.90 1.73 -7.64
N LEU A 35 -5.92 0.96 -7.16
CA LEU A 35 -4.74 0.59 -7.94
C LEU A 35 -5.11 -0.13 -9.25
N TRP A 36 -6.06 -1.08 -9.19
CA TRP A 36 -6.52 -1.79 -10.39
C TRP A 36 -7.27 -0.87 -11.35
N ALA A 37 -8.08 0.05 -10.83
CA ALA A 37 -8.76 1.04 -11.66
C ALA A 37 -7.75 1.94 -12.40
N GLY A 38 -6.59 2.23 -11.79
CA GLY A 38 -5.46 2.90 -12.45
C GLY A 38 -4.54 1.97 -13.25
N GLY A 39 -4.90 0.70 -13.45
CA GLY A 39 -4.14 -0.25 -14.26
C GLY A 39 -2.97 -0.95 -13.54
N SER A 40 -2.71 -0.67 -12.27
CA SER A 40 -1.64 -1.33 -11.49
C SER A 40 -2.02 -2.75 -11.11
N ASN A 41 -1.62 -3.75 -11.92
CA ASN A 41 -1.95 -5.16 -11.73
C ASN A 41 -0.83 -5.97 -11.04
N SER A 42 0.38 -5.42 -10.96
CA SER A 42 1.55 -6.02 -10.33
C SER A 42 1.87 -5.26 -9.04
N VAL A 43 1.27 -5.71 -7.93
CA VAL A 43 1.28 -4.98 -6.66
C VAL A 43 2.11 -5.72 -5.61
N LEU A 44 3.11 -5.05 -5.03
CA LEU A 44 3.90 -5.52 -3.91
C LEU A 44 3.76 -4.55 -2.73
N VAL A 45 3.44 -5.08 -1.55
CA VAL A 45 3.39 -4.33 -0.30
C VAL A 45 4.48 -4.86 0.64
N LEU A 46 5.35 -3.97 1.09
CA LEU A 46 6.36 -4.21 2.10
C LEU A 46 5.89 -3.65 3.44
N VAL A 47 5.89 -4.49 4.47
CA VAL A 47 5.38 -4.13 5.81
C VAL A 47 6.39 -4.53 6.86
N ASP A 48 6.48 -3.76 7.95
CA ASP A 48 7.24 -4.20 9.12
C ASP A 48 6.82 -5.61 9.58
N GLU A 49 7.79 -6.49 9.81
CA GLU A 49 7.53 -7.89 10.15
C GLU A 49 6.61 -8.03 11.39
N ARG A 50 6.81 -7.22 12.42
CA ARG A 50 6.07 -7.34 13.68
C ARG A 50 4.64 -6.87 13.51
N GLU A 51 4.46 -5.75 12.81
CA GLU A 51 3.13 -5.22 12.48
C GLU A 51 2.37 -6.16 11.55
N LEU A 52 3.03 -6.73 10.54
CA LEU A 52 2.39 -7.67 9.63
C LEU A 52 1.90 -8.93 10.35
N ARG A 53 2.70 -9.50 11.25
CA ARG A 53 2.29 -10.67 12.05
C ARG A 53 1.05 -10.36 12.90
N ARG A 54 1.00 -9.19 13.54
CA ARG A 54 -0.17 -8.72 14.30
C ARG A 54 -1.39 -8.58 13.40
N ALA A 55 -1.24 -7.90 12.26
CA ALA A 55 -2.32 -7.67 11.30
C ALA A 55 -2.91 -8.98 10.75
N LEU A 56 -2.07 -9.96 10.44
CA LEU A 56 -2.54 -11.24 9.88
C LEU A 56 -3.20 -12.14 10.93
N SER A 57 -2.76 -12.10 12.20
CA SER A 57 -3.35 -12.95 13.26
C SER A 57 -4.86 -12.78 13.43
N SER A 58 -5.41 -11.61 13.10
CA SER A 58 -6.85 -11.30 13.17
C SER A 58 -7.62 -11.55 11.86
N HIS A 59 -6.92 -11.87 10.76
CA HIS A 59 -7.47 -11.90 9.40
C HIS A 59 -7.22 -13.20 8.62
N LEU A 60 -6.63 -14.23 9.24
CA LEU A 60 -6.40 -15.52 8.59
C LEU A 60 -7.69 -16.07 7.94
N GLY A 61 -7.62 -16.39 6.65
CA GLY A 61 -8.73 -16.96 5.86
C GLY A 61 -9.74 -15.96 5.28
N LYS A 62 -9.60 -14.65 5.56
CA LYS A 62 -10.56 -13.63 5.06
C LYS A 62 -10.11 -12.90 3.79
N LEU A 63 -8.82 -12.99 3.45
CA LEU A 63 -8.22 -12.32 2.31
C LEU A 63 -8.41 -13.15 1.03
N ARG A 64 -8.94 -12.51 -0.01
CA ARG A 64 -9.31 -13.19 -1.27
C ARG A 64 -8.24 -13.05 -2.35
N HIS A 65 -7.41 -12.02 -2.24
CA HIS A 65 -6.51 -11.57 -3.30
C HIS A 65 -5.03 -11.73 -2.94
N LEU A 66 -4.70 -11.95 -1.67
CA LEU A 66 -3.35 -12.22 -1.21
C LEU A 66 -2.71 -13.39 -1.99
N GLY A 67 -1.52 -13.15 -2.57
CA GLY A 67 -0.79 -14.13 -3.38
C GLY A 67 -1.35 -14.35 -4.78
N ARG A 68 -2.45 -13.67 -5.14
CA ARG A 68 -3.11 -13.80 -6.45
C ARG A 68 -3.09 -12.50 -7.25
N ARG A 69 -3.36 -11.38 -6.59
CA ARG A 69 -3.43 -10.04 -7.20
C ARG A 69 -2.51 -9.03 -6.54
N TYR A 70 -1.91 -9.39 -5.41
CA TYR A 70 -0.84 -8.64 -4.79
C TYR A 70 0.01 -9.57 -3.94
N LEU A 71 1.26 -9.17 -3.73
CA LEU A 71 2.19 -9.80 -2.82
C LEU A 71 2.33 -8.95 -1.57
N LEU A 72 2.44 -9.61 -0.43
CA LEU A 72 2.64 -8.99 0.88
C LEU A 72 3.88 -9.60 1.50
N GLN A 73 4.91 -8.80 1.75
CA GLN A 73 6.20 -9.28 2.23
C GLN A 73 6.60 -8.59 3.55
N PRO A 74 6.99 -9.35 4.58
CA PRO A 74 7.56 -8.78 5.79
C PRO A 74 8.97 -8.25 5.53
N VAL A 75 9.29 -7.10 6.11
CA VAL A 75 10.65 -6.57 6.18
C VAL A 75 11.14 -6.69 7.62
N LYS A 76 12.23 -7.45 7.80
CA LYS A 76 12.90 -7.59 9.09
C LYS A 76 13.96 -6.51 9.25
N TRP A 77 13.85 -5.71 10.30
CA TRP A 77 14.80 -4.66 10.63
C TRP A 77 15.15 -4.69 12.11
N ARG A 78 16.29 -4.10 12.51
CA ARG A 78 16.70 -4.03 13.93
C ARG A 78 15.73 -3.19 14.78
N GLY A 79 15.16 -2.14 14.19
CA GLY A 79 14.14 -1.28 14.79
C GLY A 79 12.78 -1.49 14.13
N ALA A 80 12.19 -0.39 13.67
CA ALA A 80 10.96 -0.41 12.87
C ALA A 80 11.28 -0.14 11.40
N PHE A 81 10.66 -0.91 10.49
CA PHE A 81 10.56 -0.54 9.09
C PHE A 81 9.45 0.52 8.95
N HIS A 82 9.82 1.80 8.98
CA HIS A 82 8.86 2.91 9.03
C HIS A 82 8.60 3.73 7.73
N PRO A 83 9.13 3.39 6.53
CA PRO A 83 8.85 4.18 5.34
C PRO A 83 7.39 4.01 4.88
N LYS A 84 6.86 5.06 4.25
CA LYS A 84 5.48 5.18 3.77
C LYS A 84 5.50 5.84 2.40
N ILE A 85 5.93 5.04 1.46
CA ILE A 85 6.21 5.43 0.08
C ILE A 85 5.38 4.53 -0.83
N PHE A 86 4.64 5.12 -1.76
CA PHE A 86 3.98 4.42 -2.85
C PHE A 86 4.64 4.81 -4.15
N LEU A 87 5.29 3.85 -4.80
CA LEU A 87 5.89 4.00 -6.12
C LEU A 87 5.01 3.30 -7.12
N ARG A 88 4.61 4.01 -8.18
CA ARG A 88 3.88 3.46 -9.32
C ARG A 88 4.75 3.67 -10.56
N LEU A 89 5.04 2.59 -11.28
CA LEU A 89 6.03 2.58 -12.38
C LEU A 89 5.38 2.13 -13.69
N GLY A 90 5.74 2.80 -14.78
CA GLY A 90 5.32 2.53 -16.14
C GLY A 90 6.47 2.77 -17.12
N ASP A 91 6.20 2.58 -18.41
CA ASP A 91 7.24 2.60 -19.45
C ASP A 91 7.83 4.00 -19.66
N GLU A 92 7.00 5.04 -19.49
CA GLU A 92 7.38 6.46 -19.70
C GLU A 92 7.81 7.18 -18.42
N GLY A 93 7.82 6.49 -17.26
CA GLY A 93 8.23 7.10 -15.99
C GLY A 93 7.58 6.49 -14.75
N GLY A 94 7.53 7.27 -13.68
CA GLY A 94 6.97 6.83 -12.40
C GLY A 94 6.46 7.95 -11.53
N LEU A 95 5.47 7.62 -10.70
CA LEU A 95 4.90 8.48 -9.67
C LEU A 95 5.33 8.00 -8.30
N ALA A 96 5.65 8.95 -7.42
CA ALA A 96 5.96 8.70 -6.03
C ALA A 96 5.03 9.49 -5.13
N TRP A 97 4.38 8.79 -4.20
CA TRP A 97 3.76 9.36 -3.03
C TRP A 97 4.66 9.11 -1.84
N VAL A 98 5.14 10.17 -1.20
CA VAL A 98 5.88 10.08 0.08
C VAL A 98 5.03 10.76 1.14
N GLY A 99 4.53 9.99 2.09
CA GLY A 99 3.63 10.52 3.10
C GLY A 99 3.85 9.99 4.50
N SER A 100 3.06 10.48 5.45
CA SER A 100 3.04 9.98 6.83
C SER A 100 1.97 8.90 7.07
N ASN A 101 1.11 8.64 6.08
CA ASN A 101 -0.02 7.73 6.15
C ASN A 101 0.39 6.26 6.05
N ASN A 102 -0.03 5.45 7.03
CA ASN A 102 0.03 3.99 6.90
C ASN A 102 -1.13 3.49 6.02
N LEU A 103 -0.98 2.30 5.45
CA LEU A 103 -2.05 1.57 4.76
C LEU A 103 -3.07 0.98 5.74
N THR A 104 -3.75 1.87 6.47
CA THR A 104 -4.81 1.55 7.43
C THR A 104 -5.98 2.50 7.25
N ARG A 105 -7.18 2.11 7.73
CA ARG A 105 -8.35 2.98 7.66
C ARG A 105 -8.13 4.36 8.29
N GLY A 106 -7.41 4.42 9.43
CA GLY A 106 -7.09 5.68 10.09
C GLY A 106 -6.15 6.57 9.27
N GLY A 107 -5.10 5.97 8.70
CA GLY A 107 -4.13 6.68 7.87
C GLY A 107 -4.69 7.21 6.54
N TRP A 108 -5.85 6.72 6.08
CA TRP A 108 -6.41 7.11 4.78
C TRP A 108 -7.52 8.18 4.82
N GLY A 109 -7.97 8.58 6.01
CA GLY A 109 -9.06 9.56 6.13
C GLY A 109 -9.42 10.04 7.53
N GLY A 110 -8.71 9.59 8.57
CA GLY A 110 -8.93 10.03 9.96
C GLY A 110 -7.84 10.97 10.50
N ASN A 111 -6.68 11.02 9.85
CA ASN A 111 -5.50 11.75 10.32
C ASN A 111 -5.17 12.93 9.39
N SER A 112 -4.57 13.99 9.93
CA SER A 112 -3.99 15.11 9.16
C SER A 112 -2.63 14.72 8.56
N GLU A 113 -2.66 13.78 7.63
CA GLU A 113 -1.46 13.22 7.03
C GLU A 113 -0.82 14.21 6.04
N LEU A 114 0.52 14.28 6.05
CA LEU A 114 1.28 15.05 5.08
C LEU A 114 1.72 14.16 3.93
N CYS A 115 1.74 14.70 2.71
CA CYS A 115 2.23 14.01 1.55
C CYS A 115 2.92 14.94 0.55
N LEU A 116 3.92 14.39 -0.14
CA LEU A 116 4.54 14.94 -1.33
C LEU A 116 4.25 13.99 -2.48
N VAL A 117 3.86 14.57 -3.62
CA VAL A 117 3.59 13.87 -4.88
C VAL A 117 4.39 14.56 -5.97
N ASN A 118 5.06 13.79 -6.82
CA ASN A 118 5.78 14.29 -7.99
C ASN A 118 5.08 13.90 -9.30
#